data_AF-A0A7K0Y2N7-F1
#
_entry.id   AF-A0A7K0Y2N7-F1
#
_cell.length_a   1.000
_cell.length_b   1.000
_cell.length_c   1.000
_cell.angle_alpha   90.00
_cell.angle_beta   90.00
_cell.angle_gamma   90.00
#
_symmetry.space_group_name_H-M   'P 1'
#
loop_
_entity.id
_entity.type
_entity.pdbx_description
1 polymer ?
#
loop_
_entity_poly.entity_id
_entity_poly.type
_entity_poly.pdbx_seq_one_letter_code
_entity_poly.pdbx_strand_id
1 'polypeptide(L)' 'MKAEQIVSATGTPTTTAAATPSTFAAAQTGATSGGQAAPANWYKDPSGRFELRYWNGSAWTEHVATGGKQSTDQPQG' A
#
# COMPACT_ATOMS: atom_id res chain seq x y z
N MET A 1 -18.08 35.58 -15.09
CA MET A 1 -17.61 34.19 -15.13
C MET A 1 -16.67 33.96 -13.94
N LYS A 2 -17.24 33.68 -12.78
CA LYS A 2 -16.59 33.22 -11.53
C LYS A 2 -17.69 32.63 -10.66
N ALA A 3 -17.33 31.58 -9.94
CA ALA A 3 -18.11 30.81 -8.96
C ALA A 3 -19.01 29.71 -9.52
N GLU A 4 -18.53 28.47 -9.40
CA GLU A 4 -19.34 27.31 -9.09
C GLU A 4 -18.59 26.50 -8.02
N GLN A 5 -18.74 26.95 -6.78
CA GLN A 5 -18.43 26.16 -5.60
C GLN A 5 -19.70 25.38 -5.27
N ILE A 6 -19.73 24.09 -5.56
CA ILE A 6 -20.75 23.17 -5.02
C ILE A 6 -20.19 22.44 -3.81
N VAL A 7 -21.00 22.46 -2.76
CA VAL A 7 -20.73 21.96 -1.42
C VAL A 7 -21.33 20.56 -1.28
N SER A 8 -20.75 19.74 -0.40
CA SER A 8 -21.37 18.59 0.27
C SER A 8 -21.67 17.35 -0.58
N ALA A 9 -20.63 16.55 -0.87
CA ALA A 9 -20.83 15.13 -1.11
C ALA A 9 -21.04 14.41 0.23
N THR A 10 -22.28 14.33 0.69
CA THR A 10 -22.73 13.25 1.57
C THR A 10 -22.74 11.95 0.76
N GLY A 11 -21.55 11.41 0.51
CA GLY A 11 -21.39 10.01 0.16
C GLY A 11 -21.20 9.25 1.46
N THR A 12 -22.22 8.53 1.91
CA THR A 12 -22.04 7.46 2.90
C THR A 12 -20.92 6.53 2.43
N PRO A 13 -19.80 6.33 3.16
CA PRO A 13 -18.96 5.19 2.91
C PRO A 13 -19.72 3.96 3.41
N THR A 14 -20.65 3.44 2.60
CA THR A 14 -21.13 2.07 2.79
C THR A 14 -20.00 1.17 2.31
N THR A 15 -19.06 0.88 3.20
CA THR A 15 -18.09 -0.18 3.02
C THR A 15 -18.06 -0.96 4.32
N THR A 16 -18.80 -2.06 4.34
CA THR A 16 -18.57 -3.13 5.31
C THR A 16 -17.19 -3.68 5.01
N ALA A 17 -16.19 -3.23 5.76
CA ALA A 17 -14.87 -3.84 5.83
C ALA A 17 -14.63 -4.22 7.29
N ALA A 18 -15.21 -5.34 7.70
CA ALA A 18 -14.76 -6.06 8.88
C ALA A 18 -13.37 -6.66 8.56
N ALA A 19 -12.32 -5.86 8.73
CA ALA A 19 -10.95 -6.34 8.72
C ALA A 19 -10.59 -6.80 10.14
N THR A 20 -10.52 -8.12 10.32
CA THR A 20 -10.02 -8.78 11.53
C THR A 20 -8.54 -8.41 11.78
N PRO A 21 -8.09 -8.31 13.05
CA PRO A 21 -6.68 -8.12 13.34
C PRO A 21 -5.93 -9.38 12.88
N SER A 22 -5.10 -9.24 11.84
CA SER A 22 -4.21 -10.31 11.39
C SER A 22 -3.11 -10.48 12.43
N THR A 23 -3.27 -11.48 13.30
CA THR A 23 -2.24 -11.93 14.25
C THR A 23 -1.00 -12.34 13.46
N PHE A 24 0.04 -11.52 13.53
CA PHE A 24 1.36 -11.85 13.01
C PHE A 24 2.04 -12.86 13.94
N ALA A 25 1.89 -14.15 13.63
CA ALA A 25 2.62 -15.23 14.28
C ALA A 25 3.39 -16.05 13.24
N ALA A 26 4.68 -16.20 13.53
CA ALA A 26 5.77 -16.64 12.67
C ALA A 26 5.59 -18.02 12.01
N ALA A 27 5.98 -18.08 10.74
CA ALA A 27 6.58 -19.26 10.12
C ALA A 27 7.58 -18.79 9.05
N GLN A 28 8.73 -18.25 9.47
CA GLN A 28 9.91 -18.23 8.60
C GLN A 28 10.72 -19.49 8.87
N THR A 29 10.20 -20.60 8.36
CA THR A 29 10.98 -21.83 8.20
C THR A 29 11.35 -21.91 6.73
N GLY A 30 12.66 -21.96 6.46
CA GLY A 30 13.25 -21.72 5.15
C GLY A 30 12.76 -22.63 4.02
N ALA A 31 12.78 -22.06 2.82
CA ALA A 31 12.87 -22.76 1.54
C ALA A 31 13.83 -21.92 0.68
N THR A 32 15.09 -22.33 0.55
CA THR A 32 15.61 -23.09 -0.61
C THR A 32 15.27 -22.40 -1.94
N SER A 33 16.34 -22.00 -2.66
CA SER A 33 16.35 -21.31 -3.94
C SER A 33 15.56 -22.03 -5.04
N GLY A 34 14.24 -21.83 -5.03
CA GLY A 34 13.35 -21.97 -6.19
C GLY A 34 12.61 -20.65 -6.28
N GLY A 35 12.85 -19.86 -7.33
CA GLY A 35 12.44 -18.46 -7.44
C GLY A 35 10.93 -18.27 -7.49
N GLN A 36 10.27 -18.45 -6.36
CA GLN A 36 8.90 -18.02 -6.17
C GLN A 36 8.98 -16.52 -5.88
N ALA A 37 8.64 -15.72 -6.89
CA ALA A 37 8.57 -14.26 -6.74
C ALA A 37 7.77 -13.92 -5.48
N ALA A 38 8.26 -12.97 -4.68
CA ALA A 38 7.58 -12.55 -3.46
C ALA A 38 6.11 -12.21 -3.78
N PRO A 39 5.14 -12.60 -2.95
CA PRO A 39 3.73 -12.31 -3.21
C PRO A 39 3.47 -10.80 -3.22
N ALA A 40 2.40 -10.36 -3.87
CA ALA A 40 2.03 -8.95 -3.89
C ALA A 40 1.70 -8.45 -2.46
N ASN A 41 2.52 -7.56 -1.90
CA ASN A 41 2.37 -7.04 -0.54
C ASN A 41 3.22 -5.77 -0.30
N TRP A 42 3.09 -5.20 0.89
CA TRP A 42 3.96 -4.13 1.38
C TRP A 42 5.27 -4.71 1.92
N TYR A 43 6.38 -4.18 1.43
CA TYR A 43 7.73 -4.55 1.84
C TYR A 43 8.55 -3.29 2.12
N LYS A 44 9.67 -3.44 2.82
CA LYS A 44 10.60 -2.33 3.06
C LYS A 44 11.02 -1.72 1.73
N ASP A 45 10.92 -0.40 1.63
CA ASP A 45 11.30 0.34 0.43
C ASP A 45 12.80 0.19 0.16
N PRO A 46 13.21 -0.36 -1.01
CA PRO A 46 14.62 -0.51 -1.35
C PRO A 46 15.30 0.84 -1.65
N SER A 47 14.55 1.89 -1.97
CA SER A 47 15.11 3.23 -2.17
C SER A 47 15.42 3.98 -0.87
N GLY A 48 14.89 3.51 0.26
CA GLY A 48 15.03 4.16 1.57
C GLY A 48 14.30 5.50 1.71
N ARG A 49 13.46 5.90 0.74
CA ARG A 49 12.71 7.17 0.75
C ARG A 49 11.42 7.07 1.58
N PHE A 50 10.85 5.87 1.64
CA PHE A 50 9.60 5.59 2.37
C PHE A 50 9.81 4.40 3.32
N GLU A 51 8.89 4.17 4.25
CA GLU A 51 9.02 3.03 5.17
C GLU A 51 8.70 1.72 4.44
N LEU A 52 7.63 1.73 3.64
CA LEU A 52 7.20 0.59 2.84
C LEU A 52 6.92 1.02 1.40
N ARG A 53 7.14 0.11 0.44
CA ARG A 53 6.70 0.21 -0.95
C ARG A 53 5.90 -1.04 -1.30
N TYR A 54 4.92 -0.89 -2.19
CA TYR A 54 4.11 -2.02 -2.62
C TYR A 54 4.81 -2.76 -3.76
N TRP A 55 5.02 -4.06 -3.56
CA TRP A 55 5.42 -5.02 -4.57
C TRP A 55 4.17 -5.69 -5.13
N ASN A 56 4.01 -5.74 -6.45
CA ASN A 56 2.82 -6.34 -7.07
C ASN A 56 2.97 -7.83 -7.43
N GLY A 57 4.07 -8.48 -7.04
CA GLY A 57 4.40 -9.85 -7.46
C GLY A 57 5.42 -9.92 -8.60
N SER A 58 5.70 -8.82 -9.28
CA SER A 58 6.63 -8.76 -10.42
C SER A 58 7.51 -7.51 -10.45
N ALA A 59 7.02 -6.39 -9.94
CA ALA A 59 7.73 -5.12 -9.86
C ALA A 59 7.30 -4.30 -8.64
N TRP A 60 8.18 -3.39 -8.22
CA TRP A 60 7.85 -2.33 -7.27
C TRP A 60 6.95 -1.31 -7.95
N THR A 61 5.91 -0.87 -7.26
CA THR A 61 4.97 0.14 -7.76
C THR A 61 5.25 1.52 -7.15
N GLU A 62 4.52 2.52 -7.60
CA GLU A 62 4.56 3.88 -7.03
C GLU A 62 3.85 3.97 -5.68
N HIS A 63 3.08 2.96 -5.27
CA HIS A 63 2.41 2.97 -3.97
C HIS A 63 3.43 2.77 -2.83
N VAL A 64 3.42 3.69 -1.89
CA VAL A 64 4.33 3.79 -0.74
C VAL A 64 3.54 3.96 0.55
N ALA A 65 4.15 3.67 1.70
CA ALA A 65 3.56 3.98 3.00
C ALA A 65 4.58 4.54 3.98
N THR A 66 4.15 5.53 4.76
CA THR A 66 4.91 6.19 5.83
C THR A 66 3.97 6.49 7.00
N GLY A 67 4.36 6.17 8.23
CA GLY A 67 3.58 6.34 9.44
C GLY A 67 2.24 5.60 9.40
N GLY A 68 2.20 4.46 8.71
CA GLY A 68 0.98 3.69 8.46
C GLY A 68 0.01 4.31 7.44
N LYS A 69 0.35 5.44 6.80
CA LYS A 69 -0.45 6.03 5.72
C LYS A 69 0.10 5.68 4.36
N GLN A 70 -0.76 5.20 3.48
CA GLN A 70 -0.43 4.92 2.08
C GLN A 70 -0.51 6.19 1.24
N SER A 71 0.38 6.30 0.26
CA SER A 71 0.41 7.37 -0.73
C SER A 71 1.01 6.83 -2.04
N THR A 72 1.02 7.66 -3.08
CA THR A 72 1.72 7.36 -4.32
C THR A 72 2.95 8.26 -4.37
N ASP A 73 4.12 7.70 -4.66
CA ASP A 73 5.34 8.45 -4.94
C ASP A 73 5.08 9.38 -6.13
N GLN A 74 4.79 10.65 -5.84
CA GLN A 74 4.50 11.61 -6.88
C GLN A 74 5.80 11.89 -7.65
N PRO A 75 5.82 11.79 -8.99
CA PRO A 75 6.94 12.30 -9.76
C PRO A 75 7.00 13.81 -9.49
N GLN A 76 8.05 14.23 -8.78
CA GLN A 76 8.31 15.65 -8.59
C GLN A 76 8.68 16.21 -9.97
N GLY A 77 7.73 16.89 -10.61
CA GLY A 77 7.95 17.62 -11.84
C GLY A 77 8.94 18.76 -11.67
#